data_AF-A0A950G0H0-F1
#
_entry.id   AF-A0A950G0H0-F1
#
_cell.length_a   1.000
_cell.length_b   1.000
_cell.length_c   1.000
_cell.angle_alpha   90.00
_cell.angle_beta   90.00
_cell.angle_gamma   90.00
#
_symmetry.space_group_name_H-M   'P 1'
#
loop_
_entity.id
_entity.type
_entity.pdbx_description
1 polymer ?
#
loop_
_entity_poly.entity_id
_entity_poly.type
_entity_poly.pdbx_seq_one_letter_code
_entity_poly.pdbx_strand_id
1 'polypeptide(L)'
;MAALTAKAHWVDRDTIGWTGAEPSSTYRLYHSLTGGLAAQIADGKLLGAFVPLVVDRNGLGQPILDKFPFLKGATSLKISERDSGQIQELLQGELIVAQMNGAKTLVFTSLQIGGVLDDLFYFDGELGAQPSEGGVRFRLWAPTARRVRLCIDDRPEGVEREIYSLAKAEAGVWEVTAGDTSWLNTKYYLYEVEVYSRLEGRVVTNLITDPYSLGLAPNSLQSLIVDLNSAPSKPDSWGLISKPDLASPTDIVLYELHIRDFSIFDETVPEKDRGKYAAFAHLFSNGMLHLWSLAQAGLTHVHLLPAFDFTSVPELTEEQKVPQIDLAISAPDSPEPQRAIAAVKDQDAYNWGYDPWHYATPEG
;
A
#
# COMPACT_ATOMS: atom_id res chain seq x y z
N MET A 1 15.22 -2.21 20.38
CA MET A 1 15.96 -3.46 20.11
C MET A 1 15.98 -3.65 18.60
N ALA A 2 17.08 -4.11 18.01
CA ALA A 2 17.08 -4.43 16.58
C ALA A 2 16.09 -5.57 16.31
N ALA A 3 15.27 -5.46 15.26
CA ALA A 3 14.34 -6.53 14.88
C ALA A 3 15.12 -7.81 14.55
N LEU A 4 14.60 -8.96 14.98
CA LEU A 4 15.18 -10.26 14.66
C LEU A 4 15.21 -10.49 13.14
N THR A 5 16.29 -11.10 12.65
CA THR A 5 16.34 -11.52 11.24
C THR A 5 15.25 -12.54 10.96
N ALA A 6 14.65 -12.50 9.77
CA ALA A 6 13.60 -13.42 9.34
C ALA A 6 14.07 -14.33 8.20
N LYS A 7 14.75 -15.43 8.54
CA LYS A 7 15.39 -16.37 7.59
C LYS A 7 14.52 -17.58 7.25
N ALA A 8 13.41 -17.78 7.96
CA ALA A 8 12.45 -18.84 7.69
C ALA A 8 11.21 -18.28 7.00
N HIS A 9 10.57 -19.10 6.17
CA HIS A 9 9.42 -18.74 5.37
C HIS A 9 8.27 -19.70 5.65
N TRP A 10 7.14 -19.20 6.16
CA TRP A 10 5.92 -19.98 6.29
C TRP A 10 5.15 -19.89 4.98
N VAL A 11 5.17 -20.97 4.21
CA VAL A 11 4.89 -20.96 2.75
C VAL A 11 3.49 -21.43 2.38
N ASP A 12 2.86 -22.24 3.21
CA ASP A 12 1.46 -22.68 3.11
C ASP A 12 0.92 -23.02 4.51
N ARG A 13 -0.32 -23.53 4.62
CA ARG A 13 -0.98 -23.82 5.91
C ARG A 13 -0.11 -24.59 6.90
N ASP A 14 0.71 -25.54 6.46
CA ASP A 14 1.39 -26.46 7.37
C ASP A 14 2.89 -26.57 7.13
N THR A 15 3.48 -25.79 6.21
CA THR A 15 4.89 -25.91 5.83
C THR A 15 5.67 -24.62 6.06
N ILE A 16 6.82 -24.76 6.73
CA ILE A 16 7.82 -23.73 6.92
C ILE A 16 9.13 -24.18 6.25
N GLY A 17 9.67 -23.38 5.34
CA GLY A 17 10.99 -23.57 4.75
C GLY A 17 12.06 -22.76 5.48
N TRP A 18 13.18 -23.38 5.86
CA TRP A 18 14.31 -22.68 6.46
C TRP A 18 15.65 -23.08 5.82
N THR A 19 16.22 -22.18 5.01
CA THR A 19 17.51 -22.38 4.33
C THR A 19 18.66 -22.43 5.34
N GLY A 20 19.49 -23.48 5.24
CA GLY A 20 20.66 -23.68 6.09
C GLY A 20 20.38 -24.26 7.48
N ALA A 21 19.11 -24.62 7.78
CA ALA A 21 18.76 -25.30 9.03
C ALA A 21 19.07 -26.80 8.94
N GLU A 22 19.59 -27.41 10.02
CA GLU A 22 20.03 -28.82 10.00
C GLU A 22 18.86 -29.84 10.01
N PRO A 23 18.70 -30.68 8.97
CA PRO A 23 17.55 -31.60 8.86
C PRO A 23 17.45 -32.66 9.96
N SER A 24 18.54 -32.92 10.69
CA SER A 24 18.57 -33.90 11.80
C SER A 24 18.21 -33.31 13.17
N SER A 25 17.97 -32.00 13.25
CA SER A 25 17.62 -31.32 14.51
C SER A 25 16.13 -31.40 14.83
N THR A 26 15.76 -31.00 16.06
CA THR A 26 14.35 -30.79 16.42
C THR A 26 14.01 -29.31 16.36
N TYR A 27 12.75 -29.00 16.09
CA TYR A 27 12.31 -27.63 15.82
C TYR A 27 11.05 -27.29 16.60
N ARG A 28 10.93 -26.01 16.97
CA ARG A 28 9.77 -25.46 17.67
C ARG A 28 9.40 -24.11 17.04
N LEU A 29 8.10 -23.89 16.89
CA LEU A 29 7.52 -22.60 16.55
C LEU A 29 7.01 -21.94 17.84
N TYR A 30 7.73 -20.95 18.33
CA TYR A 30 7.33 -20.15 19.47
C TYR A 30 6.43 -19.00 19.04
N HIS A 31 5.45 -18.66 19.88
CA HIS A 31 4.48 -17.61 19.58
C HIS A 31 4.11 -16.75 20.79
N SER A 32 3.76 -15.48 20.55
CA SER A 32 3.23 -14.56 21.56
C SER A 32 2.26 -13.57 20.93
N LEU A 33 1.02 -13.51 21.44
CA LEU A 33 0.00 -12.55 20.96
C LEU A 33 0.32 -11.09 21.31
N THR A 34 1.21 -10.85 22.27
CA THR A 34 1.60 -9.50 22.72
C THR A 34 3.02 -9.10 22.29
N GLY A 35 3.76 -10.04 21.70
CA GLY A 35 5.20 -9.90 21.44
C GLY A 35 6.07 -10.18 22.67
N GLY A 36 7.35 -9.82 22.57
CA GLY A 36 8.34 -9.91 23.64
C GLY A 36 9.09 -11.25 23.72
N LEU A 37 8.93 -12.18 22.79
CA LEU A 37 9.62 -13.47 22.81
C LEU A 37 11.14 -13.31 22.81
N ALA A 38 11.68 -12.34 22.05
CA ALA A 38 13.11 -12.07 22.00
C ALA A 38 13.71 -11.69 23.37
N ALA A 39 12.92 -11.03 24.24
CA ALA A 39 13.34 -10.68 25.59
C ALA A 39 13.26 -11.86 26.58
N GLN A 40 12.65 -12.98 26.18
CA GLN A 40 12.50 -14.19 26.99
C GLN A 40 13.63 -15.22 26.77
N ILE A 41 14.74 -14.79 26.17
CA ILE A 41 15.94 -15.62 26.03
C ILE A 41 16.76 -15.52 27.32
N ALA A 42 16.68 -16.56 28.16
CA ALA A 42 17.50 -16.71 29.36
C ALA A 42 18.29 -18.02 29.27
N ASP A 43 19.58 -17.97 29.58
CA ASP A 43 20.49 -19.15 29.59
C ASP A 43 20.47 -19.99 28.29
N GLY A 44 20.26 -19.34 27.14
CA GLY A 44 20.18 -20.02 25.84
C GLY A 44 18.91 -20.86 25.66
N LYS A 45 17.85 -20.56 26.42
CA LYS A 45 16.51 -21.12 26.26
C LYS A 45 15.55 -20.00 25.88
N LEU A 46 14.84 -20.19 24.78
CA LEU A 46 13.65 -19.40 24.49
C LEU A 46 12.49 -19.95 25.34
N LEU A 47 11.99 -19.11 26.24
CA LEU A 47 10.82 -19.41 27.06
C LEU A 47 9.56 -18.93 26.32
N GLY A 48 8.42 -19.59 26.56
CA GLY A 48 7.14 -19.25 25.92
C GLY A 48 6.36 -20.46 25.43
N ALA A 49 5.13 -20.22 25.00
CA ALA A 49 4.30 -21.22 24.34
C ALA A 49 4.89 -21.57 22.97
N PHE A 50 4.83 -22.85 22.60
CA PHE A 50 5.35 -23.31 21.32
C PHE A 50 4.55 -24.48 20.75
N VAL A 51 4.60 -24.59 19.43
CA VAL A 51 4.15 -25.75 18.64
C VAL A 51 5.37 -26.54 18.18
N PRO A 52 5.43 -27.87 18.40
CA PRO A 52 6.51 -28.70 17.86
C PRO A 52 6.40 -28.80 16.33
N LEU A 53 7.53 -28.71 15.64
CA LEU A 53 7.60 -28.87 14.18
C LEU A 53 8.22 -30.21 13.82
N VAL A 54 7.67 -30.85 12.78
CA VAL A 54 8.14 -32.14 12.26
C VAL A 54 8.99 -31.89 11.02
N VAL A 55 10.22 -32.40 10.98
CA VAL A 55 11.05 -32.28 9.76
C VAL A 55 10.52 -33.23 8.69
N ASP A 56 10.16 -32.70 7.53
CA ASP A 56 9.88 -33.51 6.34
C ASP A 56 11.19 -33.84 5.61
N ARG A 57 11.53 -35.14 5.59
CA ARG A 57 12.77 -35.64 4.97
C ARG A 57 12.74 -35.61 3.44
N ASN A 58 11.56 -35.45 2.84
CA ASN A 58 11.44 -35.28 1.40
C ASN A 58 11.76 -33.84 0.95
N GLY A 59 11.92 -32.90 1.90
CA GLY A 59 12.14 -31.50 1.61
C GLY A 59 10.86 -30.77 1.22
N LEU A 60 10.99 -29.62 0.55
CA LEU A 60 9.85 -28.88 0.03
C LEU A 60 9.33 -29.52 -1.27
N GLY A 61 8.01 -29.68 -1.37
CA GLY A 61 7.37 -30.23 -2.56
C GLY A 61 7.49 -29.31 -3.78
N GLN A 62 7.36 -29.89 -4.99
CA GLN A 62 7.46 -29.13 -6.24
C GLN A 62 6.51 -27.93 -6.35
N PRO A 63 5.22 -28.01 -5.94
CA PRO A 63 4.33 -26.85 -6.00
C PRO A 63 4.82 -25.65 -5.17
N ILE A 64 5.43 -25.92 -4.01
CA ILE A 64 6.03 -24.88 -3.17
C ILE A 64 7.25 -24.29 -3.87
N LEU A 65 8.09 -25.10 -4.50
CA LEU A 65 9.29 -24.64 -5.21
C LEU A 65 8.97 -23.91 -6.51
N ASP A 66 7.85 -24.20 -7.17
CA ASP A 66 7.39 -23.44 -8.32
C ASP A 66 6.99 -22.01 -7.91
N LYS A 67 6.33 -21.86 -6.75
CA LYS A 67 5.98 -20.55 -6.18
C LYS A 67 7.17 -19.85 -5.52
N PHE A 68 8.05 -20.60 -4.86
CA PHE A 68 9.18 -20.10 -4.06
C PHE A 68 10.50 -20.78 -4.46
N PRO A 69 11.01 -20.55 -5.69
CA PRO A 69 12.19 -21.25 -6.21
C PRO A 69 13.48 -20.97 -5.42
N PHE A 70 13.56 -19.81 -4.77
CA PHE A 70 14.68 -19.43 -3.92
C PHE A 70 14.79 -20.28 -2.63
N LEU A 71 13.77 -21.07 -2.30
CA LEU A 71 13.78 -22.01 -1.16
C LEU A 71 14.30 -23.40 -1.51
N LYS A 72 14.82 -23.60 -2.72
CA LYS A 72 15.42 -24.89 -3.11
C LYS A 72 16.51 -25.31 -2.13
N GLY A 73 16.37 -26.51 -1.57
CA GLY A 73 17.30 -27.05 -0.57
C GLY A 73 17.07 -26.56 0.87
N ALA A 74 16.03 -25.78 1.13
CA ALA A 74 15.62 -25.43 2.48
C ALA A 74 15.09 -26.66 3.23
N THR A 75 15.32 -26.69 4.54
CA THR A 75 14.73 -27.71 5.42
C THR A 75 13.24 -27.46 5.54
N SER A 76 12.45 -28.49 5.27
CA SER A 76 10.98 -28.46 5.36
C SER A 76 10.55 -28.83 6.77
N LEU A 77 9.84 -27.91 7.42
CA LEU A 77 9.34 -28.05 8.78
C LEU A 77 7.81 -28.00 8.74
N LYS A 78 7.17 -29.07 9.19
CA LYS A 78 5.72 -29.24 9.13
C LYS A 78 5.06 -28.97 10.48
N ILE A 79 3.93 -28.29 10.46
CA ILE A 79 3.00 -28.19 11.59
C ILE A 79 2.11 -29.43 11.58
N SER A 80 1.93 -30.05 12.75
CA SER A 80 1.15 -31.28 12.83
C SER A 80 -0.36 -31.01 12.65
N GLU A 81 -1.11 -31.99 12.14
CA GLU A 81 -2.57 -31.87 12.00
C GLU A 81 -3.27 -31.52 13.33
N ARG A 82 -2.73 -32.00 14.46
CA ARG A 82 -3.24 -31.69 15.81
C ARG A 82 -3.22 -30.19 16.11
N ASP A 83 -2.24 -29.48 15.58
CA ASP A 83 -2.01 -28.05 15.86
C ASP A 83 -2.57 -27.13 14.76
N SER A 84 -3.10 -27.71 13.67
CA SER A 84 -3.62 -26.95 12.52
C SER A 84 -4.73 -25.95 12.88
N GLY A 85 -5.57 -26.28 13.86
CA GLY A 85 -6.66 -25.39 14.33
C GLY A 85 -6.17 -24.09 14.96
N GLN A 86 -4.89 -23.98 15.33
CA GLN A 86 -4.32 -22.80 15.99
C GLN A 86 -3.67 -21.83 14.99
N ILE A 87 -3.43 -22.23 13.74
CA ILE A 87 -2.61 -21.47 12.77
C ILE A 87 -3.09 -20.03 12.62
N GLN A 88 -4.40 -19.81 12.47
CA GLN A 88 -4.94 -18.46 12.29
C GLN A 88 -4.76 -17.54 13.51
N GLU A 89 -4.72 -18.12 14.72
CA GLU A 89 -4.44 -17.37 15.95
C GLU A 89 -2.95 -17.06 16.07
N LEU A 90 -2.09 -18.03 15.72
CA LEU A 90 -0.63 -17.84 15.70
C LEU A 90 -0.22 -16.67 14.80
N LEU A 91 -0.86 -16.52 13.63
CA LEU A 91 -0.56 -15.47 12.65
C LEU A 91 -0.90 -14.04 13.12
N GLN A 92 -1.59 -13.87 14.25
CA GLN A 92 -1.92 -12.56 14.83
C GLN A 92 -0.86 -12.05 15.82
N GLY A 93 0.20 -12.82 16.08
CA GLY A 93 1.23 -12.50 17.06
C GLY A 93 2.66 -12.54 16.52
N GLU A 94 3.60 -12.43 17.45
CA GLU A 94 5.01 -12.68 17.18
C GLU A 94 5.25 -14.17 16.97
N LEU A 95 6.08 -14.50 15.98
CA LEU A 95 6.47 -15.86 15.67
C LEU A 95 8.00 -15.99 15.57
N ILE A 96 8.55 -17.01 16.22
CA ILE A 96 9.97 -17.37 16.16
C ILE A 96 10.09 -18.87 15.93
N VAL A 97 10.81 -19.27 14.88
CA VAL A 97 11.21 -20.67 14.72
C VAL A 97 12.59 -20.89 15.32
N ALA A 98 12.74 -21.98 16.06
CA ALA A 98 13.96 -22.31 16.79
C ALA A 98 14.41 -23.74 16.49
N GLN A 99 15.69 -23.88 16.18
CA GLN A 99 16.41 -25.16 16.13
C GLN A 99 16.87 -25.52 17.54
N MET A 100 16.60 -26.76 17.94
CA MET A 100 16.75 -27.23 19.31
C MET A 100 17.75 -28.40 19.41
N ASN A 101 18.44 -28.48 20.55
CA ASN A 101 19.15 -29.67 21.01
C ASN A 101 18.66 -30.01 22.43
N GLY A 102 17.74 -30.97 22.52
CA GLY A 102 16.98 -31.22 23.74
C GLY A 102 16.19 -29.98 24.15
N ALA A 103 16.51 -29.40 25.31
CA ALA A 103 15.89 -28.18 25.82
C ALA A 103 16.63 -26.88 25.45
N LYS A 104 17.82 -26.97 24.83
CA LYS A 104 18.64 -25.80 24.49
C LYS A 104 18.29 -25.27 23.11
N THR A 105 18.17 -23.95 22.98
CA THR A 105 18.00 -23.28 21.69
C THR A 105 19.38 -23.07 21.05
N LEU A 106 19.59 -23.61 19.84
CA LEU A 106 20.84 -23.47 19.10
C LEU A 106 20.83 -22.20 18.25
N VAL A 107 19.82 -22.07 17.42
CA VAL A 107 19.61 -20.97 16.48
C VAL A 107 18.12 -20.69 16.41
N PHE A 108 17.74 -19.43 16.26
CA PHE A 108 16.35 -19.04 16.08
C PHE A 108 16.25 -17.84 15.12
N THR A 109 15.09 -17.68 14.52
CA THR A 109 14.82 -16.61 13.56
C THR A 109 13.33 -16.32 13.51
N SER A 110 12.95 -15.09 13.15
CA SER A 110 11.55 -14.78 12.81
C SER A 110 11.15 -15.42 11.48
N LEU A 111 9.86 -15.36 11.17
CA LEU A 111 9.30 -15.91 9.93
C LEU A 111 8.82 -14.82 8.98
N GLN A 112 8.95 -15.09 7.68
CA GLN A 112 8.22 -14.40 6.62
C GLN A 112 6.95 -15.19 6.33
N ILE A 113 5.78 -14.54 6.38
CA ILE A 113 4.48 -15.23 6.40
C ILE A 113 3.64 -15.03 5.14
N GLY A 114 4.16 -14.36 4.10
CA GLY A 114 3.38 -14.08 2.89
C GLY A 114 2.76 -15.32 2.24
N GLY A 115 3.50 -16.44 2.19
CA GLY A 115 2.98 -17.66 1.58
C GLY A 115 1.81 -18.29 2.33
N VAL A 116 1.88 -18.40 3.65
CA VAL A 116 0.77 -18.91 4.47
C VAL A 116 -0.42 -17.94 4.47
N LEU A 117 -0.19 -16.63 4.37
CA LEU A 117 -1.28 -15.68 4.22
C LEU A 117 -2.03 -15.90 2.90
N ASP A 118 -1.32 -16.12 1.79
CA ASP A 118 -1.96 -16.44 0.51
C ASP A 118 -2.74 -17.77 0.57
N ASP A 119 -2.17 -18.85 1.14
CA ASP A 119 -2.83 -20.16 1.18
C ASP A 119 -4.11 -20.17 2.04
N LEU A 120 -4.14 -19.37 3.11
CA LEU A 120 -5.25 -19.36 4.07
C LEU A 120 -6.27 -18.25 3.84
N PHE A 121 -5.83 -17.11 3.29
CA PHE A 121 -6.59 -15.87 3.30
C PHE A 121 -6.65 -15.20 1.92
N TYR A 122 -6.37 -15.91 0.83
CA TYR A 122 -6.64 -15.39 -0.50
C TYR A 122 -8.11 -14.96 -0.61
N PHE A 123 -8.31 -13.74 -1.12
CA PHE A 123 -9.62 -13.13 -1.30
C PHE A 123 -9.64 -12.40 -2.65
N ASP A 124 -10.59 -12.75 -3.50
CA ASP A 124 -10.83 -12.18 -4.83
C ASP A 124 -12.10 -11.31 -4.89
N GLY A 125 -12.75 -11.12 -3.75
CA GLY A 125 -13.93 -10.28 -3.63
C GLY A 125 -13.62 -8.79 -3.52
N GLU A 126 -14.67 -8.00 -3.40
CA GLU A 126 -14.61 -6.54 -3.32
C GLU A 126 -14.07 -6.05 -1.96
N LEU A 127 -13.14 -5.09 -2.02
CA LEU A 127 -12.55 -4.39 -0.88
C LEU A 127 -12.80 -2.87 -1.00
N GLY A 128 -12.54 -2.15 0.08
CA GLY A 128 -12.75 -0.70 0.17
C GLY A 128 -14.14 -0.31 0.67
N ALA A 129 -14.48 0.98 0.52
CA ALA A 129 -15.80 1.53 0.82
C ALA A 129 -16.70 1.51 -0.41
N GLN A 130 -17.88 0.90 -0.31
CA GLN A 130 -18.82 0.75 -1.42
C GLN A 130 -20.26 1.00 -0.99
N PRO A 131 -21.09 1.62 -1.85
CA PRO A 131 -22.54 1.68 -1.62
C PRO A 131 -23.13 0.28 -1.43
N SER A 132 -24.02 0.13 -0.45
CA SER A 132 -24.69 -1.14 -0.14
C SER A 132 -26.13 -0.92 0.32
N GLU A 133 -26.94 -1.98 0.30
CA GLU A 133 -28.21 -1.96 1.02
C GLU A 133 -27.94 -1.69 2.51
N GLY A 134 -28.59 -0.67 3.07
CA GLY A 134 -28.38 -0.25 4.46
C GLY A 134 -27.23 0.73 4.71
N GLY A 135 -26.59 1.28 3.66
CA GLY A 135 -25.64 2.39 3.77
C GLY A 135 -24.38 2.20 2.95
N VAL A 136 -23.22 2.24 3.61
CA VAL A 136 -21.91 2.00 2.99
C VAL A 136 -21.28 0.78 3.63
N ARG A 137 -20.87 -0.18 2.79
CA ARG A 137 -20.14 -1.38 3.20
C ARG A 137 -18.65 -1.11 3.10
N PHE A 138 -17.93 -1.35 4.19
CA PHE A 138 -16.49 -1.21 4.31
C PHE A 138 -15.86 -2.58 4.45
N ARG A 139 -14.83 -2.87 3.65
CA ARG A 139 -14.08 -4.13 3.72
C ARG A 139 -12.58 -3.90 3.66
N LEU A 140 -11.87 -4.42 4.66
CA LEU A 140 -10.41 -4.35 4.76
C LEU A 140 -9.81 -5.76 4.90
N TRP A 141 -8.90 -6.14 4.00
CA TRP A 141 -8.13 -7.37 4.15
C TRP A 141 -7.01 -7.17 5.17
N ALA A 142 -7.17 -7.77 6.36
CA ALA A 142 -6.21 -7.64 7.45
C ALA A 142 -6.16 -8.94 8.29
N PRO A 143 -5.70 -10.06 7.72
CA PRO A 143 -5.79 -11.39 8.34
C PRO A 143 -5.03 -11.51 9.67
N THR A 144 -3.96 -10.73 9.84
CA THR A 144 -3.10 -10.70 11.03
C THR A 144 -3.55 -9.67 12.07
N ALA A 145 -4.52 -8.82 11.74
CA ALA A 145 -5.07 -7.87 12.70
C ALA A 145 -5.83 -8.60 13.81
N ARG A 146 -5.78 -8.01 14.99
CA ARG A 146 -6.49 -8.48 16.19
C ARG A 146 -7.82 -7.75 16.35
N ARG A 147 -7.87 -6.51 15.89
CA ARG A 147 -9.06 -5.66 15.93
C ARG A 147 -8.96 -4.61 14.84
N VAL A 148 -10.09 -4.35 14.18
CA VAL A 148 -10.24 -3.26 13.23
C VAL A 148 -11.44 -2.41 13.62
N ARG A 149 -11.28 -1.10 13.65
CA ARG A 149 -12.38 -0.12 13.79
C ARG A 149 -12.36 0.83 12.61
N LEU A 150 -13.54 1.26 12.20
CA LEU A 150 -13.77 2.34 11.24
C LEU A 150 -13.96 3.63 12.04
N CYS A 151 -13.20 4.66 11.73
CA CYS A 151 -13.37 6.01 12.23
C CYS A 151 -13.92 6.87 11.10
N ILE A 152 -15.10 7.45 11.29
CA ILE A 152 -15.76 8.33 10.31
C ILE A 152 -15.65 9.77 10.80
N ASP A 153 -15.27 10.66 9.90
CA ASP A 153 -15.08 12.08 10.15
C ASP A 153 -15.89 12.93 9.16
N ASP A 154 -16.43 14.04 9.66
CA ASP A 154 -17.22 15.00 8.87
C ASP A 154 -16.35 15.95 8.03
N ARG A 155 -15.06 16.01 8.36
CA ARG A 155 -14.12 16.99 7.81
C ARG A 155 -12.75 16.36 7.59
N PRO A 156 -11.98 16.86 6.61
CA PRO A 156 -10.67 16.32 6.30
C PRO A 156 -9.66 16.44 7.46
N GLU A 157 -9.88 17.33 8.44
CA GLU A 157 -9.00 17.49 9.60
C GLU A 157 -9.27 16.49 10.75
N GLY A 158 -10.40 15.76 10.73
CA GLY A 158 -10.63 14.60 11.61
C GLY A 158 -11.01 14.90 13.07
N VAL A 159 -11.96 15.82 13.30
CA VAL A 159 -12.28 16.40 14.62
C VAL A 159 -13.33 15.61 15.43
N GLU A 160 -14.31 14.97 14.77
CA GLU A 160 -15.46 14.32 15.42
C GLU A 160 -15.67 12.90 14.88
N ARG A 161 -15.02 11.92 15.52
CA ARG A 161 -15.00 10.53 15.04
C ARG A 161 -16.18 9.71 15.53
N GLU A 162 -17.07 9.32 14.63
CA GLU A 162 -17.93 8.16 14.86
C GLU A 162 -17.12 6.87 14.70
N ILE A 163 -17.22 5.93 15.64
CA ILE A 163 -16.40 4.72 15.65
C ILE A 163 -17.27 3.46 15.55
N TYR A 164 -16.98 2.62 14.55
CA TYR A 164 -17.65 1.35 14.31
C TYR A 164 -16.66 0.19 14.40
N SER A 165 -17.00 -0.86 15.14
CA SER A 165 -16.19 -2.09 15.16
C SER A 165 -16.47 -2.92 13.91
N LEU A 166 -15.43 -3.38 13.22
CA LEU A 166 -15.59 -4.32 12.12
C LEU A 166 -15.66 -5.75 12.66
N ALA A 167 -16.48 -6.57 12.02
CA ALA A 167 -16.54 -8.00 12.27
C ALA A 167 -15.54 -8.73 11.36
N LYS A 168 -14.91 -9.79 11.88
CA LYS A 168 -14.07 -10.67 11.08
C LYS A 168 -14.96 -11.55 10.19
N ALA A 169 -14.79 -11.44 8.89
CA ALA A 169 -15.46 -12.23 7.86
C ALA A 169 -14.54 -13.36 7.36
N GLU A 170 -14.88 -13.94 6.21
CA GLU A 170 -14.06 -14.97 5.56
C GLU A 170 -12.71 -14.41 5.05
N ALA A 171 -11.77 -15.31 4.78
CA ALA A 171 -10.48 -15.00 4.17
C ALA A 171 -9.69 -13.84 4.84
N GLY A 172 -9.86 -13.62 6.15
CA GLY A 172 -9.15 -12.56 6.87
C GLY A 172 -9.62 -11.14 6.58
N VAL A 173 -10.77 -11.00 5.90
CA VAL A 173 -11.43 -9.71 5.68
C VAL A 173 -12.13 -9.26 6.95
N TRP A 174 -12.08 -7.96 7.22
CA TRP A 174 -12.87 -7.28 8.24
C TRP A 174 -13.94 -6.46 7.54
N GLU A 175 -15.18 -6.53 8.01
CA GLU A 175 -16.29 -5.81 7.38
C GLU A 175 -17.26 -5.16 8.37
N VAL A 176 -17.87 -4.06 7.92
CA VAL A 176 -19.01 -3.41 8.57
C VAL A 176 -19.86 -2.71 7.51
N THR A 177 -21.18 -2.68 7.69
CA THR A 177 -22.06 -1.76 6.96
C THR A 177 -22.53 -0.69 7.92
N ALA A 178 -22.30 0.57 7.58
CA ALA A 178 -22.56 1.72 8.45
C ALA A 178 -23.11 2.91 7.67
N GLY A 179 -23.71 3.85 8.40
CA GLY A 179 -24.22 5.10 7.86
C GLY A 179 -25.38 4.93 6.89
N ASP A 180 -25.48 5.86 5.95
CA ASP A 180 -26.43 5.84 4.84
C ASP A 180 -25.77 6.42 3.57
N THR A 181 -26.51 6.49 2.46
CA THR A 181 -25.96 6.95 1.16
C THR A 181 -25.61 8.45 1.14
N SER A 182 -26.02 9.25 2.13
CA SER A 182 -25.61 10.66 2.24
C SER A 182 -24.12 10.83 2.54
N TRP A 183 -23.45 9.77 3.01
CA TRP A 183 -22.01 9.77 3.27
C TRP A 183 -21.16 9.77 1.99
N LEU A 184 -21.74 9.30 0.89
CA LEU A 184 -21.05 9.22 -0.40
C LEU A 184 -20.65 10.63 -0.87
N ASN A 185 -19.37 10.78 -1.19
CA ASN A 185 -18.68 12.00 -1.59
C ASN A 185 -18.70 13.13 -0.54
N THR A 186 -18.98 12.84 0.74
CA THR A 186 -19.10 13.88 1.78
C THR A 186 -18.33 13.57 3.07
N LYS A 187 -18.21 12.30 3.46
CA LYS A 187 -17.57 11.88 4.72
C LYS A 187 -16.20 11.26 4.47
N TYR A 188 -15.31 11.47 5.43
CA TYR A 188 -13.95 10.94 5.44
C TYR A 188 -13.84 9.77 6.43
N TYR A 189 -12.83 8.94 6.26
CA TYR A 189 -12.60 7.82 7.15
C TYR A 189 -11.14 7.38 7.25
N LEU A 190 -10.87 6.71 8.36
CA LEU A 190 -9.65 5.96 8.63
C LEU A 190 -10.01 4.59 9.23
N TYR A 191 -9.14 3.61 9.03
CA TYR A 191 -9.16 2.38 9.81
C TYR A 191 -8.22 2.51 11.00
N GLU A 192 -8.72 2.22 12.19
CA GLU A 192 -7.88 1.89 13.34
C GLU A 192 -7.61 0.39 13.38
N VAL A 193 -6.36 0.00 13.17
CA VAL A 193 -5.93 -1.40 13.10
C VAL A 193 -5.00 -1.74 14.25
N GLU A 194 -5.42 -2.67 15.10
CA GLU A 194 -4.57 -3.27 16.14
C GLU A 194 -3.90 -4.53 15.59
N VAL A 195 -2.57 -4.52 15.47
CA VAL A 195 -1.81 -5.58 14.80
C VAL A 195 -0.42 -5.74 15.43
N TYR A 196 0.14 -6.95 15.41
CA TYR A 196 1.54 -7.15 15.78
C TYR A 196 2.47 -6.59 14.69
N SER A 197 3.33 -5.64 15.06
CA SER A 197 4.38 -5.12 14.18
C SER A 197 5.72 -5.74 14.55
N ARG A 198 6.32 -6.47 13.60
CA ARG A 198 7.67 -7.03 13.75
C ARG A 198 8.73 -5.93 13.89
N LEU A 199 8.54 -4.79 13.22
CA LEU A 199 9.47 -3.66 13.30
C LEU A 199 9.51 -3.10 14.72
N GLU A 200 8.34 -2.99 15.34
CA GLU A 200 8.16 -2.45 16.70
C GLU A 200 8.35 -3.53 17.79
N GLY A 201 8.30 -4.82 17.42
CA GLY A 201 8.42 -5.95 18.34
C GLY A 201 7.24 -6.11 19.31
N ARG A 202 6.09 -5.49 19.02
CA ARG A 202 4.91 -5.43 19.89
C ARG A 202 3.63 -5.24 19.08
N VAL A 203 2.49 -5.42 19.75
CA VAL A 203 1.20 -4.98 19.22
C VAL A 203 1.15 -3.45 19.18
N VAL A 204 0.74 -2.91 18.05
CA VAL A 204 0.55 -1.48 17.81
C VAL A 204 -0.87 -1.21 17.32
N THR A 205 -1.32 0.01 17.54
CA THR A 205 -2.59 0.51 17.01
C THR A 205 -2.25 1.61 16.00
N ASN A 206 -2.54 1.36 14.73
CA ASN A 206 -2.31 2.32 13.65
C ASN A 206 -3.62 2.94 13.21
N LEU A 207 -3.59 4.21 12.84
CA LEU A 207 -4.63 4.84 12.03
C LEU A 207 -4.11 4.86 10.60
N ILE A 208 -4.85 4.25 9.69
CA ILE A 208 -4.45 4.10 8.29
C ILE A 208 -5.59 4.53 7.37
N THR A 209 -5.23 5.10 6.23
CA THR A 209 -6.12 5.23 5.08
C THR A 209 -6.39 3.86 4.46
N ASP A 210 -7.42 3.79 3.64
CA ASP A 210 -7.81 2.59 2.91
C ASP A 210 -6.88 2.36 1.71
N PRO A 211 -6.23 1.19 1.57
CA PRO A 211 -5.47 0.85 0.37
C PRO A 211 -6.31 0.88 -0.92
N TYR A 212 -7.63 0.77 -0.81
CA TYR A 212 -8.62 0.85 -1.88
C TYR A 212 -9.32 2.21 -1.96
N SER A 213 -8.70 3.27 -1.40
CA SER A 213 -9.22 4.64 -1.53
C SER A 213 -9.44 5.03 -2.99
N LEU A 214 -10.56 5.69 -3.26
CA LEU A 214 -10.90 6.28 -4.57
C LEU A 214 -10.92 7.82 -4.53
N GLY A 215 -10.77 8.39 -3.34
CA GLY A 215 -10.69 9.81 -3.06
C GLY A 215 -10.05 10.02 -1.70
N LEU A 216 -9.43 11.17 -1.48
CA LEU A 216 -8.65 11.47 -0.30
C LEU A 216 -8.90 12.91 0.16
N ALA A 217 -8.69 13.15 1.45
CA ALA A 217 -8.46 14.50 1.98
C ALA A 217 -7.07 15.00 1.54
N PRO A 218 -6.84 16.33 1.54
CA PRO A 218 -5.53 16.89 1.21
C PRO A 218 -4.38 16.24 2.00
N ASN A 219 -3.24 16.08 1.34
CA ASN A 219 -2.04 15.40 1.81
C ASN A 219 -2.32 13.96 2.25
N SER A 220 -3.25 13.28 1.55
CA SER A 220 -3.56 11.87 1.81
C SER A 220 -3.97 11.55 3.26
N LEU A 221 -4.44 12.53 4.04
CA LEU A 221 -4.61 12.38 5.49
C LEU A 221 -5.77 11.47 5.90
N GLN A 222 -6.79 11.35 5.06
CA GLN A 222 -7.96 10.51 5.27
C GLN A 222 -8.54 10.04 3.93
N SER A 223 -9.15 8.86 3.92
CA SER A 223 -9.90 8.36 2.77
C SER A 223 -11.24 9.09 2.67
N LEU A 224 -11.65 9.48 1.46
CA LEU A 224 -13.00 9.96 1.18
C LEU A 224 -13.86 8.78 0.74
N ILE A 225 -15.09 8.68 1.27
CA ILE A 225 -16.05 7.71 0.78
C ILE A 225 -16.54 8.20 -0.59
N VAL A 226 -16.17 7.53 -1.68
CA VAL A 226 -16.49 7.99 -3.05
C VAL A 226 -17.48 7.06 -3.74
N ASP A 227 -18.44 7.64 -4.45
CA ASP A 227 -19.22 6.96 -5.48
C ASP A 227 -18.89 7.53 -6.86
N LEU A 228 -17.98 6.84 -7.57
CA LEU A 228 -17.58 7.20 -8.95
C LEU A 228 -18.74 7.08 -9.95
N ASN A 229 -19.83 6.40 -9.60
CA ASN A 229 -21.01 6.31 -10.45
C ASN A 229 -21.95 7.51 -10.30
N SER A 230 -21.80 8.29 -9.23
CA SER A 230 -22.61 9.46 -8.96
C SER A 230 -22.45 10.53 -10.04
N ALA A 231 -23.51 11.32 -10.27
CA ALA A 231 -23.48 12.39 -11.27
C ALA A 231 -22.42 13.47 -10.99
N PRO A 232 -22.18 13.91 -9.74
CA PRO A 232 -21.14 14.90 -9.44
C PRO A 232 -19.71 14.46 -9.78
N SER A 233 -19.44 13.15 -9.84
CA SER A 233 -18.12 12.60 -10.15
C SER A 233 -17.83 12.50 -11.66
N LYS A 234 -18.76 12.95 -12.52
CA LYS A 234 -18.66 12.80 -13.97
C LYS A 234 -18.80 14.17 -14.65
N PRO A 235 -17.89 14.54 -15.56
CA PRO A 235 -18.10 15.72 -16.40
C PRO A 235 -19.30 15.50 -17.33
N ASP A 236 -19.82 16.60 -17.87
CA ASP A 236 -20.90 16.54 -18.86
C ASP A 236 -20.51 15.60 -20.02
N SER A 237 -21.47 14.77 -20.43
CA SER A 237 -21.29 13.79 -21.52
C SER A 237 -20.24 12.69 -21.27
N TRP A 238 -19.80 12.45 -20.03
CA TRP A 238 -18.86 11.36 -19.69
C TRP A 238 -19.25 10.00 -20.28
N GLY A 239 -20.53 9.64 -20.21
CA GLY A 239 -21.05 8.39 -20.76
C GLY A 239 -21.17 8.33 -22.29
N LEU A 240 -20.85 9.42 -22.99
CA LEU A 240 -20.93 9.55 -24.45
C LEU A 240 -19.54 9.61 -25.11
N ILE A 241 -18.46 9.53 -24.32
CA ILE A 241 -17.09 9.61 -24.83
C ILE A 241 -16.81 8.42 -25.75
N SER A 242 -16.39 8.70 -26.98
CA SER A 242 -15.83 7.73 -27.92
C SER A 242 -14.32 7.93 -28.01
N LYS A 243 -13.55 6.84 -27.89
CA LYS A 243 -12.10 6.88 -28.03
C LYS A 243 -11.71 6.84 -29.52
N PRO A 244 -10.60 7.49 -29.93
CA PRO A 244 -10.08 7.35 -31.29
C PRO A 244 -9.82 5.88 -31.66
N ASP A 245 -10.07 5.52 -32.91
CA ASP A 245 -9.81 4.17 -33.41
C ASP A 245 -8.31 3.85 -33.44
N LEU A 246 -7.95 2.61 -33.07
CA LEU A 246 -6.60 2.06 -33.18
C LEU A 246 -6.69 0.70 -33.88
N ALA A 247 -6.15 0.59 -35.09
CA ALA A 247 -6.27 -0.63 -35.89
C ALA A 247 -5.34 -1.76 -35.39
N SER A 248 -4.10 -1.42 -35.02
CA SER A 248 -3.11 -2.36 -34.49
C SER A 248 -2.30 -1.71 -33.36
N PRO A 249 -1.84 -2.49 -32.35
CA PRO A 249 -0.86 -2.01 -31.36
C PRO A 249 0.44 -1.48 -31.98
N THR A 250 0.79 -1.89 -33.20
CA THR A 250 1.96 -1.36 -33.93
C THR A 250 1.79 0.07 -34.42
N ASP A 251 0.58 0.61 -34.39
CA ASP A 251 0.26 1.99 -34.81
C ASP A 251 0.40 2.98 -33.63
N ILE A 252 0.82 2.50 -32.46
CA ILE A 252 1.03 3.32 -31.28
C ILE A 252 2.25 4.22 -31.47
N VAL A 253 2.05 5.52 -31.26
CA VAL A 253 3.08 6.55 -31.14
C VAL A 253 2.84 7.23 -29.81
N LEU A 254 3.83 7.15 -28.90
CA LEU A 254 3.73 7.65 -27.54
C LEU A 254 4.42 9.01 -27.39
N TYR A 255 3.79 9.91 -26.66
CA TYR A 255 4.39 11.15 -26.17
C TYR A 255 4.35 11.16 -24.65
N GLU A 256 5.52 11.08 -24.01
CA GLU A 256 5.64 11.15 -22.55
C GLU A 256 5.49 12.60 -22.08
N LEU A 257 4.64 12.82 -21.09
CA LEU A 257 4.28 14.16 -20.62
C LEU A 257 4.05 14.17 -19.10
N HIS A 258 4.53 15.23 -18.45
CA HIS A 258 4.24 15.52 -17.05
C HIS A 258 3.17 16.62 -16.95
N ILE A 259 2.19 16.47 -16.04
CA ILE A 259 1.04 17.38 -15.90
C ILE A 259 1.50 18.80 -15.56
N ARG A 260 2.50 18.94 -14.67
CA ARG A 260 3.04 20.26 -14.32
C ARG A 260 3.77 20.89 -15.50
N ASP A 261 4.69 20.14 -16.11
CA ASP A 261 5.54 20.61 -17.21
C ASP A 261 4.72 21.08 -18.40
N PHE A 262 3.59 20.43 -18.64
CA PHE A 262 2.66 20.75 -19.72
C PHE A 262 2.23 22.22 -19.73
N SER A 263 2.03 22.83 -18.55
CA SER A 263 1.28 24.09 -18.47
C SER A 263 1.79 25.09 -17.43
N ILE A 264 2.75 24.75 -16.56
CA ILE A 264 3.17 25.65 -15.47
C ILE A 264 3.70 27.00 -15.97
N PHE A 265 4.30 27.04 -17.17
CA PHE A 265 4.79 28.25 -17.83
C PHE A 265 3.93 28.71 -19.03
N ASP A 266 2.81 28.03 -19.33
CA ASP A 266 1.95 28.44 -20.44
C ASP A 266 1.02 29.58 -20.01
N GLU A 267 1.40 30.81 -20.36
CA GLU A 267 0.64 32.00 -19.99
C GLU A 267 -0.77 32.07 -20.61
N THR A 268 -1.04 31.27 -21.64
CA THR A 268 -2.37 31.16 -22.27
C THR A 268 -3.35 30.31 -21.46
N VAL A 269 -2.85 29.55 -20.48
CA VAL A 269 -3.67 28.87 -19.46
C VAL A 269 -3.90 29.84 -18.28
N PRO A 270 -5.13 29.96 -17.75
CA PRO A 270 -5.39 30.72 -16.54
C PRO A 270 -4.51 30.27 -15.37
N GLU A 271 -3.92 31.22 -14.64
CA GLU A 271 -2.95 30.95 -13.57
C GLU A 271 -3.41 29.87 -12.58
N LYS A 272 -4.69 29.91 -12.16
CA LYS A 272 -5.28 28.94 -11.22
C LYS A 272 -5.30 27.48 -11.72
N ASP A 273 -5.20 27.27 -13.04
CA ASP A 273 -5.27 25.96 -13.70
C ASP A 273 -3.90 25.49 -14.22
N ARG A 274 -2.86 26.33 -14.13
CA ARG A 274 -1.49 25.98 -14.56
C ARG A 274 -0.92 24.89 -13.68
N GLY A 275 -0.33 23.88 -14.33
CA GLY A 275 0.27 22.71 -13.70
C GLY A 275 -0.75 21.71 -13.11
N LYS A 276 -2.03 21.81 -13.48
CA LYS A 276 -3.12 20.96 -12.98
C LYS A 276 -3.80 20.19 -14.12
N TYR A 277 -4.61 19.18 -13.80
CA TYR A 277 -5.44 18.48 -14.78
C TYR A 277 -6.35 19.41 -15.60
N ALA A 278 -6.85 20.48 -14.97
CA ALA A 278 -7.70 21.47 -15.62
C ALA A 278 -7.01 22.18 -16.81
N ALA A 279 -5.68 22.21 -16.88
CA ALA A 279 -4.93 22.77 -18.01
C ALA A 279 -5.32 22.12 -19.35
N PHE A 280 -5.60 20.82 -19.36
CA PHE A 280 -5.98 20.07 -20.56
C PHE A 280 -7.38 20.43 -21.10
N ALA A 281 -8.21 21.10 -20.31
CA ALA A 281 -9.52 21.58 -20.74
C ALA A 281 -9.46 22.92 -21.50
N HIS A 282 -8.31 23.63 -21.46
CA HIS A 282 -8.11 24.89 -22.17
C HIS A 282 -7.71 24.64 -23.63
N LEU A 283 -8.67 24.25 -24.47
CA LEU A 283 -8.44 23.77 -25.84
C LEU A 283 -7.68 24.74 -26.78
N PHE A 284 -7.64 26.03 -26.44
CA PHE A 284 -6.94 27.06 -27.21
C PHE A 284 -5.63 27.52 -26.56
N SER A 285 -5.17 26.84 -25.50
CA SER A 285 -3.85 27.07 -24.93
C SER A 285 -2.75 26.63 -25.90
N ASN A 286 -1.55 27.19 -25.75
CA ASN A 286 -0.41 26.80 -26.58
C ASN A 286 -0.10 25.30 -26.41
N GLY A 287 -0.16 24.79 -25.18
CA GLY A 287 0.01 23.36 -24.89
C GLY A 287 -1.00 22.48 -25.63
N MET A 288 -2.30 22.80 -25.57
CA MET A 288 -3.33 21.99 -26.24
C MET A 288 -3.29 22.11 -27.77
N LEU A 289 -3.00 23.30 -28.30
CA LEU A 289 -2.79 23.49 -29.76
C LEU A 289 -1.57 22.71 -30.25
N HIS A 290 -0.51 22.62 -29.45
CA HIS A 290 0.65 21.81 -29.75
C HIS A 290 0.31 20.31 -29.77
N LEU A 291 -0.36 19.79 -28.73
CA LEU A 291 -0.80 18.39 -28.70
C LEU A 291 -1.76 18.06 -29.85
N TRP A 292 -2.66 19.00 -30.19
CA TRP A 292 -3.54 18.84 -31.36
C TRP A 292 -2.74 18.76 -32.66
N SER A 293 -1.73 19.61 -32.84
CA SER A 293 -0.84 19.53 -34.01
C SER A 293 -0.08 18.21 -34.09
N LEU A 294 0.39 17.66 -32.95
CA LEU A 294 1.03 16.35 -32.91
C LEU A 294 0.04 15.23 -33.26
N ALA A 295 -1.19 15.29 -32.74
CA ALA A 295 -2.23 14.33 -33.06
C ALA A 295 -2.57 14.35 -34.56
N GLN A 296 -2.65 15.54 -35.19
CA GLN A 296 -2.83 15.66 -36.64
C GLN A 296 -1.64 15.09 -37.44
N ALA A 297 -0.43 15.11 -36.87
CA ALA A 297 0.76 14.52 -37.47
C ALA A 297 0.86 12.99 -37.28
N GLY A 298 -0.03 12.39 -36.49
CA GLY A 298 -0.08 10.94 -36.26
C GLY A 298 0.30 10.49 -34.84
N LEU A 299 0.46 11.41 -33.88
CA LEU A 299 0.56 11.02 -32.47
C LEU A 299 -0.75 10.35 -32.04
N THR A 300 -0.68 9.18 -31.39
CA THR A 300 -1.88 8.44 -30.99
C THR A 300 -2.11 8.43 -29.48
N HIS A 301 -1.06 8.54 -28.67
CA HIS A 301 -1.17 8.41 -27.21
C HIS A 301 -0.27 9.40 -26.47
N VAL A 302 -0.80 9.92 -25.36
CA VAL A 302 -0.01 10.61 -24.35
C VAL A 302 0.20 9.63 -23.18
N HIS A 303 1.45 9.43 -22.80
CA HIS A 303 1.82 8.72 -21.58
C HIS A 303 2.07 9.76 -20.49
N LEU A 304 1.13 9.88 -19.55
CA LEU A 304 1.33 10.74 -18.41
C LEU A 304 2.30 10.07 -17.43
N LEU A 305 3.27 10.86 -16.95
CA LEU A 305 3.98 10.54 -15.70
C LEU A 305 2.98 10.31 -14.55
N PRO A 306 3.40 9.69 -13.43
CA PRO A 306 2.55 9.39 -12.29
C PRO A 306 1.48 10.46 -11.99
N ALA A 307 0.23 10.02 -12.04
CA ALA A 307 -0.97 10.82 -11.78
C ALA A 307 -1.91 10.14 -10.77
N PHE A 308 -1.43 9.06 -10.14
CA PHE A 308 -1.98 8.54 -8.90
C PHE A 308 -1.40 9.35 -7.74
N ASP A 309 -2.03 9.28 -6.58
CA ASP A 309 -1.59 9.98 -5.37
C ASP A 309 -0.22 9.47 -4.87
N PHE A 310 0.72 10.40 -4.68
CA PHE A 310 2.12 10.14 -4.32
C PHE A 310 2.60 11.02 -3.15
N THR A 311 3.79 10.76 -2.63
CA THR A 311 4.21 11.25 -1.29
C THR A 311 4.97 12.58 -1.28
N SER A 312 5.57 12.95 -2.40
CA SER A 312 6.75 13.84 -2.41
C SER A 312 6.46 15.28 -2.81
N VAL A 313 5.19 15.67 -2.92
CA VAL A 313 4.76 17.06 -3.16
C VAL A 313 3.71 17.45 -2.12
N PRO A 314 3.83 18.62 -1.47
CA PRO A 314 2.73 19.15 -0.66
C PRO A 314 1.52 19.47 -1.54
N GLU A 315 0.36 18.90 -1.26
CA GLU A 315 -0.86 19.12 -2.05
C GLU A 315 -1.44 20.53 -1.84
N LEU A 316 -1.27 21.09 -0.64
CA LEU A 316 -1.74 22.43 -0.31
C LEU A 316 -0.80 23.50 -0.86
N THR A 317 -1.33 24.40 -1.69
CA THR A 317 -0.53 25.44 -2.37
C THR A 317 0.17 26.37 -1.38
N GLU A 318 -0.43 26.65 -0.23
CA GLU A 318 0.15 27.45 0.85
C GLU A 318 1.36 26.80 1.54
N GLU A 319 1.53 25.49 1.41
CA GLU A 319 2.66 24.73 1.93
C GLU A 319 3.83 24.65 0.93
N GLN A 320 3.56 24.94 -0.35
CA GLN A 320 4.53 24.87 -1.44
C GLN A 320 5.48 26.08 -1.42
N LYS A 321 6.77 25.81 -1.63
CA LYS A 321 7.83 26.82 -1.75
C LYS A 321 8.23 27.05 -3.20
N VAL A 322 8.66 28.28 -3.49
CA VAL A 322 9.18 28.66 -4.82
C VAL A 322 10.65 29.06 -4.67
N PRO A 323 11.57 28.46 -5.46
CA PRO A 323 12.99 28.83 -5.40
C PRO A 323 13.17 30.28 -5.85
N GLN A 324 13.92 31.05 -5.05
CA GLN A 324 14.24 32.44 -5.37
C GLN A 324 15.51 32.47 -6.23
N ILE A 325 15.34 32.63 -7.55
CA ILE A 325 16.43 32.61 -8.52
C ILE A 325 16.47 33.95 -9.25
N ASP A 326 17.56 34.69 -9.11
CA ASP A 326 17.83 35.86 -9.97
C ASP A 326 18.62 35.42 -11.21
N LEU A 327 17.87 35.10 -12.27
CA LEU A 327 18.44 34.71 -13.56
C LEU A 327 19.12 35.87 -14.29
N ALA A 328 18.81 37.14 -13.95
CA ALA A 328 19.37 38.29 -14.64
C ALA A 328 20.87 38.50 -14.31
N ILE A 329 21.32 37.99 -13.17
CA ILE A 329 22.70 38.12 -12.69
C ILE A 329 23.45 36.78 -12.60
N SER A 330 22.76 35.66 -12.87
CA SER A 330 23.37 34.33 -12.82
C SER A 330 24.05 33.99 -14.14
N ALA A 331 25.37 33.81 -14.12
CA ALA A 331 26.10 33.28 -15.27
C ALA A 331 25.65 31.83 -15.58
N PRO A 332 25.74 31.36 -16.84
CA PRO A 332 25.32 29.99 -17.21
C PRO A 332 26.02 28.86 -16.45
N ASP A 333 27.23 29.09 -15.93
CA ASP A 333 28.03 28.16 -15.13
C ASP A 333 27.92 28.44 -13.61
N SER A 334 27.10 29.40 -13.20
CA SER A 334 26.84 29.70 -11.79
C SER A 334 26.09 28.54 -11.12
N PRO A 335 26.50 28.10 -9.92
CA PRO A 335 25.77 27.09 -9.15
C PRO A 335 24.61 27.67 -8.32
N GLU A 336 24.40 28.99 -8.34
CA GLU A 336 23.36 29.65 -7.51
C GLU A 336 21.94 29.17 -7.83
N PRO A 337 21.51 29.03 -9.11
CA PRO A 337 20.18 28.52 -9.42
C PRO A 337 19.92 27.12 -8.85
N GLN A 338 20.88 26.21 -8.97
CA GLN A 338 20.78 24.84 -8.47
C GLN A 338 20.76 24.83 -6.94
N ARG A 339 21.52 25.71 -6.27
CA ARG A 339 21.48 25.86 -4.81
C ARG A 339 20.12 26.39 -4.32
N ALA A 340 19.54 27.36 -5.01
CA ALA A 340 18.21 27.88 -4.69
C ALA A 340 17.10 26.82 -4.86
N ILE A 341 17.17 26.02 -5.93
CA ILE A 341 16.26 24.87 -6.14
C ILE A 341 16.46 23.83 -5.04
N ALA A 342 17.70 23.40 -4.78
CA ALA A 342 18.00 22.37 -3.79
C ALA A 342 17.57 22.77 -2.36
N ALA A 343 17.49 24.06 -2.06
CA ALA A 343 17.03 24.56 -0.76
C ALA A 343 15.52 24.35 -0.53
N VAL A 344 14.73 24.16 -1.58
CA VAL A 344 13.27 24.05 -1.49
C VAL A 344 12.67 22.82 -2.17
N LYS A 345 13.45 22.04 -2.93
CA LYS A 345 12.97 20.90 -3.76
C LYS A 345 12.13 19.84 -3.04
N ASP A 346 12.26 19.71 -1.71
CA ASP A 346 11.49 18.74 -0.91
C ASP A 346 10.17 19.36 -0.38
N GLN A 347 9.89 20.60 -0.76
CA GLN A 347 8.76 21.43 -0.33
C GLN A 347 8.20 22.27 -1.51
N ASP A 348 8.71 22.11 -2.72
CA ASP A 348 8.14 22.77 -3.90
C ASP A 348 7.03 21.90 -4.51
N ALA A 349 6.45 22.40 -5.59
CA ALA A 349 5.32 21.75 -6.25
C ALA A 349 5.78 20.77 -7.35
N TYR A 350 7.00 20.23 -7.30
CA TYR A 350 7.58 19.43 -8.38
C TYR A 350 8.20 18.11 -7.89
N ASN A 351 7.61 17.01 -8.35
CA ASN A 351 8.26 15.71 -8.41
C ASN A 351 7.78 14.97 -9.66
N TRP A 352 8.47 13.90 -10.05
CA TRP A 352 7.95 12.99 -11.07
C TRP A 352 6.84 12.07 -10.53
N GLY A 353 6.74 11.87 -9.21
CA GLY A 353 5.68 11.10 -8.57
C GLY A 353 5.89 9.58 -8.57
N TYR A 354 7.12 9.09 -8.79
CA TYR A 354 7.44 7.65 -8.72
C TYR A 354 7.59 7.14 -7.28
N ASP A 355 6.66 7.53 -6.42
CA ASP A 355 6.64 7.30 -4.98
C ASP A 355 5.17 7.13 -4.52
N PRO A 356 4.52 6.02 -4.92
CA PRO A 356 3.09 5.83 -4.74
C PRO A 356 2.68 5.84 -3.26
N TRP A 357 1.60 6.56 -2.96
CA TRP A 357 0.92 6.50 -1.68
C TRP A 357 -0.39 5.71 -1.82
N HIS A 358 -1.30 6.14 -2.70
CA HIS A 358 -2.53 5.41 -3.05
C HIS A 358 -2.66 5.19 -4.57
N TYR A 359 -2.68 3.92 -5.00
CA TYR A 359 -2.64 3.56 -6.41
C TYR A 359 -3.91 3.88 -7.22
N ALA A 360 -5.06 4.05 -6.56
CA ALA A 360 -6.37 4.17 -7.19
C ALA A 360 -7.01 5.56 -7.04
N THR A 361 -6.33 6.49 -6.38
CA THR A 361 -6.77 7.90 -6.25
C THR A 361 -5.88 8.78 -7.13
N PRO A 362 -6.42 9.77 -7.86
CA PRO A 362 -5.60 10.78 -8.51
C PRO A 362 -4.79 11.62 -7.51
N GLU A 363 -3.61 12.10 -7.92
CA GLU A 363 -2.87 13.14 -7.16
C GLU A 363 -3.73 14.41 -7.00
N GLY A 364 -3.61 15.07 -5.83
CA GLY A 364 -4.45 16.19 -5.36
C GLY A 364 -4.42 17.50 -6.12
#